data_AF-H2FWJ6-F1
#
_entry.id   AF-H2FWJ6-F1
#
_cell.length_a   1.000
_cell.length_b   1.000
_cell.length_c   1.000
_cell.angle_alpha   90.00
_cell.angle_beta   90.00
_cell.angle_gamma   90.00
#
_symmetry.space_group_name_H-M   'P 1'
#
loop_
_entity.id
_entity.type
_entity.pdbx_description
1 polymer ?
#
loop_
_entity_poly.entity_id
_entity_poly.type
_entity_poly.pdbx_seq_one_letter_code
_entity_poly.pdbx_strand_id
1 'polypeptide(L)' 'MDIREVRPGMICHTTDGSGYVLEVDVKNELVLMQREDETIPFQVHISDLLDELD' A
#
# COMPACT_ATOMS: atom_id res chain seq x y z
N MET A 1 -6.18 8.88 0.59
CA MET A 1 -6.56 7.76 -0.30
C MET A 1 -7.78 7.00 0.23
N ASP A 2 -8.72 6.56 -0.62
CA ASP A 2 -9.81 5.64 -0.22
C ASP A 2 -9.35 4.18 -0.43
N ILE A 3 -9.48 3.33 0.59
CA ILE A 3 -9.08 1.91 0.48
C ILE A 3 -9.82 1.17 -0.63
N ARG A 4 -11.02 1.63 -1.00
CA ARG A 4 -11.81 1.06 -2.09
C ARG A 4 -11.24 1.38 -3.46
N GLU A 5 -10.23 2.21 -3.57
CA GLU A 5 -9.53 2.52 -4.82
C GLU A 5 -8.24 1.69 -4.95
N VAL A 6 -7.71 1.18 -3.85
CA VAL A 6 -6.49 0.37 -3.82
C VAL A 6 -6.76 -1.05 -4.33
N ARG A 7 -5.89 -1.55 -5.22
CA ARG A 7 -5.98 -2.89 -5.81
C ARG A 7 -4.62 -3.59 -5.79
N PRO A 8 -4.60 -4.93 -5.63
CA PRO A 8 -3.40 -5.71 -5.89
C PRO A 8 -2.77 -5.37 -7.25
N GLY A 9 -1.44 -5.23 -7.26
CA GLY A 9 -0.65 -4.83 -8.43
C GLY A 9 -0.43 -3.32 -8.59
N MET A 10 -1.17 -2.47 -7.86
CA MET A 10 -0.89 -1.03 -7.84
C MET A 10 0.42 -0.74 -7.11
N ILE A 11 1.10 0.32 -7.51
CA ILE A 11 2.17 0.92 -6.70
C ILE A 11 1.51 1.93 -5.77
N CYS A 12 1.83 1.87 -4.49
CA CYS A 12 1.45 2.88 -3.52
C CYS A 12 2.69 3.43 -2.82
N HIS A 13 2.55 4.60 -2.21
CA HIS A 13 3.62 5.34 -1.59
C HIS A 13 3.31 5.55 -0.11
N THR A 14 4.32 5.41 0.74
CA THR A 14 4.30 5.77 2.16
C THR A 14 5.44 6.74 2.44
N THR A 15 5.52 7.27 3.66
CA THR A 15 6.66 8.11 4.08
C THR A 15 8.01 7.38 4.03
N ASP A 16 7.99 6.05 4.12
CA ASP A 16 9.19 5.22 4.19
C ASP A 16 9.60 4.65 2.83
N GLY A 17 8.82 4.90 1.77
CA GLY A 17 9.13 4.45 0.42
C GLY A 17 7.91 3.98 -0.36
N SER A 18 8.15 3.27 -1.46
CA SER A 18 7.09 2.81 -2.37
C SER A 18 7.07 1.29 -2.44
N GLY A 19 5.93 0.70 -2.77
CA GLY A 19 5.82 -0.74 -2.95
C GLY A 19 4.60 -1.13 -3.75
N TYR A 20 4.62 -2.37 -4.24
CA TYR A 20 3.49 -2.99 -4.92
C TYR A 20 2.51 -3.55 -3.91
N VAL A 21 1.22 -3.29 -4.11
CA VAL A 21 0.15 -3.88 -3.30
C VAL A 21 0.02 -5.35 -3.65
N LEU A 22 0.10 -6.21 -2.63
CA LEU A 22 -0.16 -7.65 -2.76
C LEU A 22 -1.61 -7.97 -2.42
N GLU A 23 -2.09 -7.45 -1.30
CA GLU A 23 -3.42 -7.72 -0.76
C GLU A 23 -3.99 -6.48 -0.08
N VAL A 24 -5.33 -6.40 -0.03
CA VAL A 24 -6.07 -5.30 0.59
C VAL A 24 -7.14 -5.87 1.51
N ASP A 25 -7.06 -5.54 2.80
CA ASP A 25 -8.12 -5.82 3.77
C ASP A 25 -8.97 -4.56 3.97
N VAL A 26 -10.04 -4.48 3.18
CA VAL A 26 -10.99 -3.36 3.21
C VAL A 26 -11.69 -3.24 4.57
N LYS A 27 -11.84 -4.34 5.32
CA LYS A 27 -12.58 -4.32 6.59
C LYS A 27 -11.74 -3.71 7.70
N ASN A 28 -10.44 -4.00 7.72
CA ASN A 28 -9.52 -3.52 8.74
C ASN A 28 -8.68 -2.33 8.29
N GLU A 29 -8.89 -1.85 7.07
CA GLU A 29 -8.18 -0.70 6.50
C GLU A 29 -6.68 -0.91 6.32
N LEU A 30 -6.29 -2.14 5.99
CA LEU A 30 -4.89 -2.57 5.87
C LEU A 30 -4.51 -2.92 4.44
N VAL A 31 -3.28 -2.60 4.08
CA VAL A 31 -2.69 -2.89 2.77
C VAL A 31 -1.37 -3.62 2.97
N LEU A 32 -1.26 -4.81 2.38
CA LEU A 32 -0.01 -5.57 2.36
C LEU A 32 0.79 -5.17 1.12
N MET A 33 2.03 -4.76 1.32
CA MET A 33 2.90 -4.22 0.28
C MET A 33 4.25 -4.92 0.24
N GLN A 34 4.85 -4.97 -0.96
CA GLN A 34 6.18 -5.50 -1.21
C GLN A 34 7.02 -4.41 -1.89
N ARG A 35 8.14 -4.04 -1.28
CA ARG A 35 9.18 -3.25 -1.95
C ARG A 35 9.92 -4.10 -2.97
N GLU A 36 10.40 -3.46 -4.04
CA GLU A 36 11.08 -4.16 -5.14
C GLU A 36 12.38 -4.85 -4.70
N ASP A 37 13.09 -4.25 -3.75
CA ASP A 37 14.39 -4.70 -3.25
C ASP A 37 14.31 -5.51 -1.94
N GLU A 38 13.11 -5.70 -1.39
CA GLU A 38 12.88 -6.50 -0.19
C GLU A 38 12.13 -7.79 -0.52
N THR A 39 12.42 -8.87 0.21
CA THR A 39 11.74 -10.17 0.03
C THR A 39 10.64 -10.42 1.05
N ILE A 40 10.51 -9.55 2.07
CA ILE A 40 9.53 -9.68 3.14
C ILE A 40 8.50 -8.57 2.95
N PRO A 41 7.21 -8.90 2.77
CA PRO A 41 6.18 -7.88 2.65
C PRO A 41 5.94 -7.22 4.01
N PHE A 42 5.49 -5.98 3.96
CA PHE A 42 5.12 -5.20 5.14
C PHE A 42 3.69 -4.71 4.99
N GLN A 43 3.03 -4.48 6.11
CA GLN A 43 1.63 -4.07 6.16
C GLN A 43 1.54 -2.65 6.68
N VAL A 44 0.70 -1.84 6.03
CA VAL A 44 0.44 -0.46 6.43
C VAL A 44 -1.06 -0.19 6.52
N HIS A 45 -1.43 0.83 7.29
CA HIS A 45 -2.81 1.30 7.31
C HIS A 45 -3.06 2.22 6.10
N ILE A 46 -4.29 2.28 5.60
CA ILE A 46 -4.63 3.14 4.46
C ILE A 46 -4.30 4.62 4.70
N SER A 47 -4.36 5.07 5.96
CA SER A 47 -3.99 6.44 6.34
C SER A 47 -2.52 6.78 6.14
N ASP A 48 -1.67 5.75 6.05
CA ASP A 48 -0.23 5.91 5.87
C ASP A 48 0.14 5.92 4.38
N LEU A 49 -0.83 5.61 3.49
CA LEU A 49 -0.66 5.78 2.06
C LEU A 49 -0.81 7.25 1.68
N LEU A 50 0.17 7.74 0.93
CA LEU A 50 0.18 9.06 0.35
C LEU A 50 -0.69 9.06 -0.91
N ASP A 51 -1.48 10.11 -1.09
CA ASP A 51 -2.13 10.36 -2.38
C ASP A 51 -1.05 10.63 -3.44
N GLU A 52 -1.27 10.19 -4.69
CA GLU A 52 -0.37 10.51 -5.79
C GLU A 52 -0.13 12.03 -5.80
N LEU A 53 1.13 12.44 -5.71
CA LEU A 53 1.51 13.86 -5.77
C LEU A 53 1.04 14.42 -7.11
N ASP A 54 0.03 15.29 -7.07
CA ASP A 54 -0.38 16.16 -8.19
C ASP A 54 0.81 16.99 -8.72
#